data_AF-A0A1B9SHI3-F1
#
_entry.id   AF-A0A1B9SHI3-F1
#
_cell.length_a   1.000
_cell.length_b   1.000
_cell.length_c   1.000
_cell.angle_alpha   90.00
_cell.angle_beta   90.00
_cell.angle_gamma   90.00
#
_symmetry.space_group_name_H-M   'P 1'
#
loop_
_entity.id
_entity.type
_entity.pdbx_description
1 polymer ?
#
loop_
_entity_poly.entity_id
_entity_poly.type
_entity_poly.pdbx_seq_one_letter_code
_entity_poly.pdbx_strand_id
1 'polypeptide(L)'
;MSRPPLPPFAEQTAIEKVRLAEDGWNSRDPAKVALAYTPDTRWRNRAEFVTNRAEAEAFLTRKWNKELDYRLIKELWAFRDNRIAVRYAYEYHDDSGQWFRAYGNENWEFAEDGLMRVRHASINEHPIAEADRKFRWPLGRRPDDHPGLSDFGF
;
A
#
# COMPACT_ATOMS: atom_id res chain seq x y z
N MET A 1 20.84 -5.34 -4.98
CA MET A 1 20.36 -4.27 -5.89
C MET A 1 19.61 -3.25 -5.05
N SER A 2 19.92 -1.96 -5.21
CA SER A 2 19.24 -0.88 -4.51
C SER A 2 17.92 -0.51 -5.18
N ARG A 3 16.95 -0.03 -4.39
CA ARG A 3 15.63 0.41 -4.84
C ARG A 3 15.40 1.88 -4.42
N PRO A 4 15.86 2.86 -5.20
CA PRO A 4 15.65 4.27 -4.89
C PRO A 4 14.14 4.63 -4.85
N PRO A 5 13.76 5.74 -4.19
CA PRO A 5 14.58 6.61 -3.35
C PRO A 5 15.17 5.91 -2.11
N LEU A 6 16.38 6.30 -1.69
CA LEU A 6 17.11 5.73 -0.56
C LEU A 6 17.00 6.64 0.68
N PRO A 7 17.00 6.10 1.91
CA PRO A 7 17.06 6.90 3.12
C PRO A 7 18.46 7.55 3.32
N PRO A 8 18.58 8.66 4.08
CA PRO A 8 17.50 9.39 4.74
C PRO A 8 16.64 10.15 3.72
N PHE A 9 15.33 10.18 3.97
CA PHE A 9 14.38 10.81 3.05
C PHE A 9 14.29 12.33 3.27
N ALA A 10 14.22 13.08 2.16
CA ALA A 10 13.62 14.40 2.10
C ALA A 10 12.12 14.29 1.73
N GLU A 11 11.35 15.35 1.92
CA GLU A 11 9.90 15.36 1.66
C GLU A 11 9.56 14.88 0.24
N GLN A 12 10.20 15.45 -0.77
CA GLN A 12 9.98 15.06 -2.16
C GLN A 12 10.27 13.58 -2.41
N THR A 13 11.36 13.06 -1.85
CA THR A 13 11.73 11.63 -1.99
C THR A 13 10.83 10.71 -1.19
N ALA A 14 10.26 11.17 -0.08
CA ALA A 14 9.27 10.42 0.70
C ALA A 14 7.95 10.32 -0.06
N ILE A 15 7.48 11.43 -0.66
CA ILE A 15 6.31 11.46 -1.55
C ILE A 15 6.51 10.50 -2.73
N GLU A 16 7.67 10.56 -3.39
CA GLU A 16 8.01 9.66 -4.48
C GLU A 16 8.02 8.18 -4.02
N LYS A 17 8.61 7.89 -2.84
CA LYS A 17 8.62 6.54 -2.27
C LYS A 17 7.20 6.02 -2.02
N VAL A 18 6.31 6.88 -1.50
CA VAL A 18 4.89 6.55 -1.29
C VAL A 18 4.18 6.29 -2.62
N ARG A 19 4.39 7.11 -3.64
CA ARG A 19 3.80 6.93 -4.98
C ARG A 19 4.27 5.65 -5.66
N LEU A 20 5.57 5.33 -5.60
CA LEU A 20 6.10 4.08 -6.15
C LEU A 20 5.56 2.84 -5.42
N ALA A 21 5.32 2.95 -4.11
CA ALA A 21 4.64 1.90 -3.35
C ALA A 21 3.16 1.78 -3.77
N GLU A 22 2.43 2.89 -3.93
CA GLU A 22 1.06 2.90 -4.45
C GLU A 22 0.96 2.20 -5.81
N ASP A 23 1.85 2.55 -6.75
CA ASP A 23 1.91 1.98 -8.10
C ASP A 23 2.19 0.47 -8.06
N GLY A 24 3.12 0.05 -7.19
CA GLY A 24 3.43 -1.36 -6.95
C GLY A 24 2.20 -2.13 -6.49
N TRP A 25 1.52 -1.66 -5.44
CA TRP A 25 0.35 -2.34 -4.90
C TRP A 25 -0.85 -2.34 -5.87
N ASN A 26 -1.03 -1.28 -6.67
CA ASN A 26 -2.08 -1.23 -7.70
C ASN A 26 -1.83 -2.20 -8.87
N SER A 27 -0.63 -2.76 -9.02
CA SER A 27 -0.40 -3.88 -9.97
C SER A 27 -1.10 -5.17 -9.55
N ARG A 28 -1.34 -5.35 -8.24
CA ARG A 28 -1.89 -6.58 -7.64
C ARG A 28 -1.11 -7.84 -7.99
N ASP A 29 0.20 -7.68 -8.23
CA ASP A 29 1.15 -8.75 -8.50
C ASP A 29 1.95 -9.07 -7.21
N PRO A 30 1.68 -10.21 -6.53
CA PRO A 30 2.35 -10.59 -5.29
C PRO A 30 3.88 -10.62 -5.41
N ALA A 31 4.39 -11.27 -6.45
CA ALA A 31 5.82 -11.44 -6.66
C ALA A 31 6.50 -10.08 -6.88
N LYS A 32 5.92 -9.24 -7.74
CA LYS A 32 6.47 -7.89 -8.00
C LYS A 32 6.45 -6.99 -6.77
N VAL A 33 5.39 -7.06 -5.94
CA VAL A 33 5.28 -6.24 -4.72
C VAL A 33 6.22 -6.76 -3.63
N ALA A 34 6.38 -8.07 -3.48
CA ALA A 34 7.28 -8.68 -2.50
C ALA A 34 8.75 -8.25 -2.70
N LEU A 35 9.17 -7.93 -3.93
CA LEU A 35 10.53 -7.44 -4.23
C LEU A 35 10.85 -6.07 -3.61
N ALA A 36 9.86 -5.30 -3.13
CA ALA A 36 10.09 -4.03 -2.43
C ALA A 36 10.52 -4.19 -0.97
N TYR A 37 10.55 -5.42 -0.45
CA TYR A 37 10.83 -5.73 0.95
C TYR A 37 12.14 -6.51 1.09
N THR A 38 12.83 -6.38 2.23
CA THR A 38 14.03 -7.18 2.50
C THR A 38 13.69 -8.68 2.58
N PRO A 39 14.64 -9.60 2.32
CA PRO A 39 14.39 -11.04 2.47
C PRO A 39 13.86 -11.43 3.87
N ASP A 40 14.31 -10.71 4.90
CA ASP A 40 13.98 -10.85 6.32
C ASP A 40 12.94 -9.81 6.81
N THR A 41 12.10 -9.29 5.91
CA THR A 41 11.12 -8.24 6.25
C THR A 41 10.16 -8.68 7.34
N ARG A 42 9.82 -7.77 8.27
CA ARG A 42 8.91 -8.06 9.39
C ARG A 42 7.66 -7.21 9.29
N TRP A 43 6.50 -7.85 9.17
CA TRP A 43 5.23 -7.13 9.11
C TRP A 43 4.30 -7.49 10.26
N ARG A 44 3.46 -6.50 10.58
CA ARG A 44 2.13 -6.72 11.13
C ARG A 44 1.12 -6.10 10.19
N ASN A 45 0.23 -6.91 9.61
CA ASN A 45 -0.91 -6.45 8.84
C ASN A 45 -2.18 -6.81 9.60
N ARG A 46 -2.87 -5.81 10.17
CA ARG A 46 -3.98 -6.04 11.10
C ARG A 46 -3.52 -6.92 12.28
N ALA A 47 -4.06 -8.13 12.40
CA ALA A 47 -3.71 -9.12 13.40
C ALA A 47 -2.83 -10.27 12.85
N GLU A 48 -2.38 -10.17 11.59
CA GLU A 48 -1.54 -11.17 10.94
C GLU A 48 -0.07 -10.72 10.89
N PHE A 49 0.85 -11.66 11.06
CA PHE A 49 2.28 -11.41 11.14
C PHE A 49 3.03 -12.12 10.02
N VAL A 50 4.06 -11.46 9.50
CA VAL A 50 4.92 -11.93 8.41
C VAL A 50 6.36 -11.72 8.83
N THR A 51 7.21 -12.71 8.62
CA THR A 51 8.60 -12.70 9.12
C THR A 51 9.66 -12.77 8.03
N ASN A 52 9.27 -12.91 6.77
CA ASN A 52 10.16 -12.93 5.62
C ASN A 52 9.41 -12.57 4.31
N ARG A 53 10.17 -12.37 3.23
CA ARG A 53 9.61 -12.00 1.91
C ARG A 53 8.67 -13.07 1.33
N ALA A 54 8.95 -14.35 1.53
CA ALA A 54 8.10 -15.42 1.00
C ALA A 54 6.71 -15.43 1.67
N GLU A 55 6.67 -15.21 2.99
CA GLU A 55 5.41 -15.03 3.73
C GLU A 55 4.68 -13.74 3.31
N ALA A 56 5.41 -12.67 2.99
CA ALA A 56 4.84 -11.44 2.45
C ALA A 56 4.15 -11.70 1.10
N GLU A 57 4.80 -12.42 0.20
CA GLU A 57 4.23 -12.82 -1.10
C GLU A 57 2.98 -13.69 -0.90
N ALA A 58 3.04 -14.70 -0.02
CA ALA A 58 1.90 -15.54 0.29
C ALA A 58 0.70 -14.75 0.86
N PHE A 59 0.97 -13.78 1.73
CA PHE A 59 -0.04 -12.85 2.24
C PHE A 59 -0.70 -12.05 1.10
N LEU A 60 0.12 -11.49 0.20
CA LEU A 60 -0.36 -10.69 -0.93
C LEU A 60 -1.21 -11.52 -1.91
N THR A 61 -0.82 -12.77 -2.17
CA THR A 61 -1.61 -13.73 -2.96
C THR A 61 -2.99 -13.93 -2.34
N ARG A 62 -3.08 -14.22 -1.03
CA ARG A 62 -4.37 -14.36 -0.35
C ARG A 62 -5.18 -13.07 -0.39
N LYS A 63 -4.53 -11.92 -0.21
CA LYS A 63 -5.17 -10.61 -0.22
C LYS A 63 -5.92 -10.37 -1.53
N TRP A 64 -5.27 -10.52 -2.67
CA TRP A 64 -5.88 -10.21 -3.97
C TRP A 64 -6.75 -11.33 -4.56
N ASN A 65 -6.72 -12.53 -3.97
CA ASN A 65 -7.77 -13.52 -4.19
C ASN A 65 -9.10 -13.15 -3.51
N LYS A 66 -9.06 -12.32 -2.46
CA LYS A 66 -10.25 -11.87 -1.71
C LYS A 66 -10.70 -10.47 -2.09
N GLU A 67 -9.76 -9.55 -2.26
CA GLU A 67 -10.04 -8.13 -2.50
C GLU A 67 -10.07 -7.83 -4.00
N LEU A 68 -11.22 -8.09 -4.64
CA LEU A 68 -11.42 -7.99 -6.08
C LEU A 68 -11.58 -6.52 -6.52
N ASP A 69 -11.19 -6.22 -7.76
CA ASP A 69 -11.22 -4.86 -8.34
C ASP A 69 -10.51 -3.77 -7.51
N TYR A 70 -9.51 -4.21 -6.73
CA TYR A 70 -8.71 -3.40 -5.82
C TYR A 70 -8.13 -2.15 -6.49
N ARG A 71 -8.39 -0.98 -5.89
CA ARG A 71 -7.82 0.32 -6.25
C ARG A 71 -7.38 1.05 -5.00
N LEU A 72 -6.14 1.54 -5.00
CA LEU A 72 -5.49 2.12 -3.83
C LEU A 72 -4.99 3.54 -4.10
N ILE A 73 -5.13 4.40 -3.10
CA ILE A 73 -4.46 5.70 -3.03
C ILE A 73 -3.67 5.76 -1.71
N LYS A 74 -2.39 6.11 -1.78
CA LYS A 74 -1.52 6.36 -0.63
C LYS A 74 -1.12 7.84 -0.61
N GLU A 75 -0.94 8.37 0.59
CA GLU A 75 -0.54 9.75 0.81
C GLU A 75 0.43 9.83 1.99
N LEU A 76 1.47 10.64 1.85
CA LEU A 76 2.45 10.88 2.91
C LEU A 76 1.75 11.53 4.11
N TRP A 77 2.01 11.03 5.31
CA TRP A 77 1.60 11.69 6.55
C TRP A 77 2.77 12.40 7.23
N ALA A 78 3.88 11.70 7.40
CA ALA A 78 5.11 12.23 7.96
C ALA A 78 6.29 11.34 7.55
N PHE A 79 7.51 11.85 7.67
CA PHE A 79 8.72 11.07 7.50
C PHE A 79 9.80 11.55 8.48
N ARG A 80 10.74 10.66 8.78
CA ARG A 80 11.93 10.97 9.57
C ARG A 80 13.02 9.94 9.27
N ASP A 81 14.21 10.40 8.92
CA ASP A 81 15.36 9.54 8.63
C ASP A 81 15.02 8.44 7.61
N ASN A 82 15.02 7.17 8.02
CA ASN A 82 14.67 6.01 7.19
C ASN A 82 13.23 5.52 7.39
N ARG A 83 12.35 6.32 7.97
CA ARG A 83 10.96 5.97 8.27
C ARG A 83 9.96 6.87 7.56
N ILE A 84 8.85 6.28 7.13
CA ILE A 84 7.73 6.99 6.50
C ILE A 84 6.43 6.53 7.16
N ALA A 85 5.58 7.47 7.55
CA ALA A 85 4.21 7.25 7.97
C ALA A 85 3.27 7.64 6.82
N VAL A 86 2.31 6.77 6.53
CA VAL A 86 1.45 6.86 5.34
C VAL A 86 -0.01 6.68 5.73
N ARG A 87 -0.86 7.54 5.17
CA ARG A 87 -2.32 7.35 5.13
C ARG A 87 -2.67 6.72 3.79
N TYR A 88 -3.69 5.86 3.78
CA TYR A 88 -4.19 5.32 2.53
C TYR A 88 -5.64 4.92 2.63
N ALA A 89 -6.29 4.82 1.48
CA ALA A 89 -7.57 4.16 1.33
C ALA A 89 -7.54 3.27 0.10
N TYR A 90 -8.26 2.16 0.15
CA TYR A 90 -8.51 1.33 -1.03
C TYR A 90 -9.96 0.88 -1.12
N GLU A 91 -10.44 0.75 -2.35
CA GLU A 91 -11.78 0.24 -2.66
C GLU A 91 -11.65 -1.12 -3.34
N TYR A 92 -12.53 -2.05 -2.96
CA TYR A 92 -12.59 -3.40 -3.49
C TYR A 92 -14.00 -3.98 -3.27
N HIS A 93 -14.32 -5.10 -3.91
CA HIS A 93 -15.46 -5.93 -3.52
C HIS A 93 -15.01 -7.37 -3.24
N ASP A 94 -15.80 -8.10 -2.47
CA ASP A 94 -15.59 -9.55 -2.29
C ASP A 94 -16.32 -10.37 -3.37
N ASP A 95 -16.24 -11.70 -3.26
CA ASP A 95 -16.87 -12.65 -4.18
C ASP A 95 -18.41 -12.69 -4.07
N SER A 96 -18.99 -12.07 -3.04
CA SER A 96 -20.44 -11.86 -2.91
C SER A 96 -20.91 -10.58 -3.62
N GLY A 97 -19.99 -9.74 -4.08
CA GLY A 97 -20.27 -8.45 -4.70
C GLY A 97 -20.44 -7.29 -3.71
N GLN A 98 -20.21 -7.51 -2.41
CA GLN A 98 -20.23 -6.43 -1.41
C GLN A 98 -19.00 -5.53 -1.59
N TRP A 99 -19.22 -4.24 -1.80
CA TRP A 99 -18.15 -3.25 -1.89
C TRP A 99 -17.72 -2.73 -0.52
N PHE A 100 -16.43 -2.42 -0.41
CA PHE A 100 -15.83 -1.84 0.78
C PHE A 100 -14.92 -0.68 0.40
N ARG A 101 -14.85 0.32 1.28
CA ARG A 101 -13.71 1.23 1.38
C ARG A 101 -12.95 0.92 2.65
N ALA A 102 -11.69 0.54 2.51
CA ALA A 102 -10.81 0.29 3.62
C ALA A 102 -9.90 1.49 3.85
N TYR A 103 -9.83 1.96 5.09
CA TYR A 103 -8.97 3.08 5.51
C TYR A 103 -7.80 2.53 6.31
N GLY A 104 -6.60 3.00 6.01
CA GLY A 104 -5.39 2.46 6.60
C GLY A 104 -4.37 3.51 7.01
N ASN A 105 -3.65 3.18 8.07
CA ASN A 105 -2.38 3.80 8.42
C ASN A 105 -1.30 2.73 8.35
N GLU A 106 -0.19 3.05 7.69
CA GLU A 106 0.98 2.19 7.72
C GLU A 106 2.26 2.97 7.99
N ASN A 107 3.15 2.32 8.73
CA ASN A 107 4.46 2.85 9.09
C ASN A 107 5.53 1.93 8.53
N TRP A 108 6.46 2.52 7.81
CA TRP A 108 7.52 1.85 7.07
C TRP A 108 8.88 2.20 7.66
N GLU A 109 9.77 1.22 7.72
CA GLU A 109 11.19 1.42 7.97
C GLU A 109 11.98 0.76 6.84
N PHE A 110 12.97 1.49 6.30
CA PHE A 110 13.75 1.07 5.16
C PHE A 110 15.21 0.76 5.55
N ALA A 111 15.80 -0.23 4.88
CA ALA A 111 17.23 -0.48 4.88
C ALA A 111 17.95 0.53 3.95
N GLU A 112 19.28 0.58 4.04
CA GLU A 112 20.12 1.51 3.26
C GLU A 112 19.97 1.31 1.73
N ASP A 113 19.67 0.09 1.31
CA ASP A 113 19.42 -0.25 -0.09
C ASP A 113 18.00 0.15 -0.57
N GLY A 114 17.19 0.76 0.29
CA GLY A 114 15.85 1.26 -0.02
C GLY A 114 14.76 0.19 0.02
N LEU A 115 15.06 -1.05 0.42
CA LEU A 115 14.06 -2.08 0.68
C LEU A 115 13.40 -1.89 2.04
N MET A 116 12.12 -2.20 2.13
CA MET A 116 11.38 -2.07 3.39
C MET A 116 11.64 -3.26 4.32
N ARG A 117 12.26 -3.01 5.47
CA ARG A 117 12.61 -4.02 6.47
C ARG A 117 11.53 -4.22 7.54
N VAL A 118 10.72 -3.19 7.80
CA VAL A 118 9.59 -3.25 8.74
C VAL A 118 8.36 -2.59 8.14
N ARG A 119 7.20 -3.25 8.26
CA ARG A 119 5.89 -2.72 7.85
C ARG A 119 4.84 -2.96 8.93
N HIS A 120 4.35 -1.90 9.55
CA HIS A 120 3.19 -1.98 10.44
C HIS A 120 1.98 -1.35 9.76
N ALA A 121 0.89 -2.10 9.55
CA ALA A 121 -0.32 -1.60 8.92
C ALA A 121 -1.56 -1.93 9.77
N SER A 122 -2.34 -0.89 10.04
CA SER A 122 -3.66 -0.97 10.69
C SER A 122 -4.70 -0.52 9.69
N ILE A 123 -5.78 -1.30 9.53
CA ILE A 123 -6.77 -1.12 8.47
C ILE A 123 -8.15 -1.43 9.04
N ASN A 124 -9.13 -0.61 8.69
CA ASN A 124 -10.54 -0.81 9.02
C ASN A 124 -11.38 -0.72 7.74
N GLU A 125 -12.26 -1.69 7.51
CA GLU A 125 -13.19 -1.69 6.39
C GLU A 125 -14.52 -1.03 6.75
N HIS A 126 -15.04 -0.26 5.80
CA HIS A 126 -16.37 0.30 5.81
C HIS A 126 -17.13 -0.24 4.59
N PRO A 127 -18.23 -0.99 4.78
CA PRO A 127 -19.11 -1.37 3.67
C PRO A 127 -19.66 -0.12 2.97
N ILE A 128 -19.71 -0.15 1.64
CA ILE A 128 -20.26 0.94 0.81
C ILE A 128 -21.16 0.36 -0.28
N ALA A 129 -22.07 1.17 -0.82
CA ALA A 129 -22.74 0.80 -2.07
C ALA A 129 -21.76 0.98 -3.26
N GLU A 130 -21.99 0.25 -4.36
CA GLU A 130 -21.18 0.45 -5.58
C GLU A 130 -21.24 1.90 -6.09
N ALA A 131 -22.39 2.56 -5.95
CA ALA A 131 -22.59 3.96 -6.35
C ALA A 131 -21.71 4.93 -5.55
N ASP A 132 -21.32 4.58 -4.32
CA ASP A 132 -20.52 5.42 -3.43
C ASP A 132 -19.01 5.33 -3.67
N ARG A 133 -18.57 4.45 -4.59
CA ARG A 133 -17.16 4.32 -4.96
C ARG A 133 -16.63 5.63 -5.54
N LYS A 134 -15.46 6.04 -5.05
CA LYS A 134 -14.74 7.23 -5.53
C LYS A 134 -13.56 6.89 -6.44
N PHE A 135 -13.06 5.66 -6.40
CA PHE A 135 -11.86 5.28 -7.15
C PHE A 135 -12.26 4.66 -8.50
N ARG A 136 -12.18 5.50 -9.54
CA ARG A 136 -12.64 5.18 -10.89
C ARG A 136 -11.54 5.44 -11.91
N TRP A 137 -10.68 4.44 -12.10
CA TRP A 137 -9.71 4.38 -13.21
C TRP A 137 -9.54 2.92 -13.68
N PRO A 138 -8.96 2.66 -14.88
CA PRO A 138 -8.62 1.32 -15.32
C PRO A 138 -7.72 0.61 -14.29
N LEU A 139 -7.93 -0.67 -14.06
CA LEU A 139 -7.18 -1.42 -13.05
C LEU A 139 -5.67 -1.36 -13.29
N GLY A 140 -4.93 -0.81 -12.32
CA GLY A 140 -3.49 -0.56 -12.44
C GLY A 140 -3.10 0.75 -11.78
N ARG A 141 -1.93 1.28 -12.18
CA ARG A 141 -1.40 2.57 -11.70
C ARG A 141 -2.48 3.66 -11.77
N ARG A 142 -2.69 4.38 -10.67
CA ARG A 142 -3.59 5.55 -10.64
C ARG A 142 -3.03 6.62 -11.59
N PRO A 143 -3.85 7.19 -12.50
CA PRO A 143 -3.43 8.29 -13.38
C PRO A 143 -2.82 9.47 -12.62
N ASP A 144 -1.92 10.21 -13.25
CA ASP A 144 -1.21 11.33 -12.60
C ASP A 144 -2.10 12.54 -12.32
N ASP A 145 -3.17 12.70 -13.09
CA ASP A 145 -4.20 13.72 -12.95
C ASP A 145 -5.38 13.29 -12.07
N HIS A 146 -5.41 12.04 -11.60
CA HIS A 146 -6.44 11.58 -10.68
C HIS A 146 -6.21 12.17 -9.28
N PRO A 147 -7.26 12.69 -8.60
CA PRO A 147 -7.15 13.26 -7.26
C PRO A 147 -6.45 12.35 -6.25
N GLY A 148 -5.72 12.97 -5.31
CA GLY A 148 -5.05 12.34 -4.18
C GLY A 148 -6.02 12.00 -3.05
N LEU A 149 -5.49 11.50 -1.93
CA LEU A 149 -6.33 11.06 -0.81
C LEU A 149 -7.04 12.25 -0.16
N SER A 150 -6.32 13.34 0.07
CA SER A 150 -6.84 14.57 0.68
C SER A 150 -7.97 15.23 -0.11
N ASP A 151 -8.06 15.00 -1.42
CA ASP A 151 -9.12 15.57 -2.27
C ASP A 151 -10.50 14.92 -2.03
N PHE A 152 -10.55 13.74 -1.40
CA PHE A 152 -11.80 13.00 -1.20
C PHE A 152 -12.53 13.31 0.11
N GLY A 153 -11.91 14.07 1.02
CA GLY A 153 -12.54 14.60 2.23
C GLY A 153 -12.88 13.56 3.31
N PHE A 154 -12.14 12.46 3.37
CA PHE A 154 -12.24 11.44 4.42
C PHE A 154 -10.87 11.08 5.02
#